data_AF-A0A438EIZ1-F1
#
_entry.id   AF-A0A438EIZ1-F1
#
_cell.length_a   1.000
_cell.length_b   1.000
_cell.length_c   1.000
_cell.angle_alpha   90.00
_cell.angle_beta   90.00
_cell.angle_gamma   90.00
#
_symmetry.space_group_name_H-M   'P 1'
#
loop_
_entity.id
_entity.type
_entity.pdbx_description
1 polymer ?
#
loop_
_entity_poly.entity_id
_entity_poly.type
_entity_poly.pdbx_seq_one_letter_code
_entity_poly.pdbx_strand_id
1 'polypeptide(L)' 'MRPWIVDTGASDHMTGDAAILQNYKPSNGHSSVHIADGSKSKIAGTGLEIGEDDWQC' A
#
# COMPACT_ATOMS: atom_id res chain seq x y z
N MET A 1 3.07 -13.76 -20.99
CA MET A 1 3.15 -13.10 -19.66
C MET A 1 4.12 -11.95 -19.80
N ARG A 2 3.74 -10.73 -19.40
CA ARG A 2 4.67 -9.58 -19.42
C ARG A 2 5.60 -9.71 -18.21
N PRO A 3 6.92 -9.48 -18.35
CA PRO A 3 7.84 -9.49 -17.23
C PRO A 3 7.47 -8.36 -16.27
N TRP A 4 7.59 -8.63 -14.97
CA TRP A 4 7.35 -7.64 -13.92
C TRP A 4 8.44 -6.58 -14.00
N ILE A 5 8.07 -5.31 -13.82
CA ILE A 5 9.01 -4.19 -13.71
C ILE A 5 9.19 -3.93 -12.22
N VAL A 6 10.43 -4.04 -11.74
CA VAL A 6 10.78 -3.73 -10.35
C VAL A 6 11.22 -2.28 -10.30
N ASP A 7 10.41 -1.42 -9.70
CA ASP A 7 10.81 -0.05 -9.38
C ASP A 7 11.55 -0.05 -8.04
N THR A 8 12.87 0.09 -8.11
CA THR A 8 13.76 0.09 -6.93
C THR A 8 13.86 1.46 -6.25
N GLY A 9 13.22 2.49 -6.80
CA GLY A 9 13.21 3.84 -6.23
C GLY A 9 12.20 4.05 -5.10
N ALA A 10 11.24 3.13 -4.92
CA ALA A 10 10.23 3.21 -3.87
C ALA A 10 10.84 2.87 -2.49
N SER A 11 11.44 3.86 -1.86
CA SER A 11 11.96 3.77 -0.49
C SER A 11 10.82 4.14 0.46
N ASP A 12 10.09 3.14 0.97
CA ASP A 12 9.09 3.28 2.03
C ASP A 12 8.20 4.54 1.92
N HIS A 13 7.25 4.53 0.98
CA HIS A 13 6.23 5.58 0.87
C HIS A 13 5.14 5.47 1.97
N MET A 14 5.53 5.07 3.18
CA MET A 14 4.63 5.01 4.34
C MET A 14 4.91 6.21 5.23
N THR A 15 3.91 7.09 5.36
CA THR A 15 3.91 8.13 6.40
C THR A 15 4.23 7.50 7.75
N GLY A 16 5.25 8.01 8.45
CA GLY A 16 5.61 7.55 9.80
C GLY A 16 4.55 7.87 10.86
N ASP A 17 3.54 8.67 10.50
CA ASP A 17 2.38 8.98 11.32
C ASP A 17 1.11 8.35 10.71
N ALA A 18 0.56 7.36 11.42
CA ALA A 18 -0.67 6.68 11.03
C ALA A 18 -1.91 7.57 11.14
N ALA A 19 -1.86 8.68 11.90
CA ALA A 19 -2.97 9.62 12.01
C ALA A 19 -3.26 10.35 10.69
N ILE A 20 -2.30 10.37 9.77
CA ILE A 20 -2.45 10.96 8.43
C ILE A 20 -3.27 10.05 7.50
N LEU A 21 -3.39 8.75 7.81
CA LEU A 21 -4.19 7.79 7.05
C LEU A 21 -5.69 8.00 7.33
N GLN A 22 -6.30 8.96 6.64
CA GLN A 22 -7.73 9.20 6.71
C GLN A 22 -8.51 7.94 6.27
N ASN A 23 -9.61 7.64 6.96
CA ASN A 23 -10.46 6.46 6.70
C ASN A 23 -9.77 5.10 6.87
N TYR A 24 -8.62 5.03 7.55
CA TYR A 24 -7.96 3.77 7.83
C TYR A 24 -8.82 2.85 8.69
N LYS A 25 -8.97 1.61 8.23
CA LYS A 25 -9.64 0.52 8.94
C LYS A 25 -8.67 -0.65 9.09
N PRO A 26 -8.32 -1.05 10.33
CA PRO A 26 -7.50 -2.23 10.55
C PRO A 26 -8.11 -3.47 9.89
N SER A 27 -7.25 -4.28 9.27
CA SER A 27 -7.62 -5.56 8.69
C SER A 27 -7.67 -6.63 9.79
N ASN A 28 -8.52 -7.64 9.60
CA ASN A 28 -8.55 -8.83 10.46
C ASN A 28 -7.37 -9.80 10.21
N GLY A 29 -6.42 -9.44 9.33
CA GLY A 29 -5.17 -10.17 9.13
C GLY A 29 -5.26 -11.43 8.28
N HIS A 30 -6.43 -11.69 7.67
CA HIS A 30 -6.67 -12.87 6.83
C HIS A 30 -6.19 -12.67 5.39
N SER A 31 -6.03 -11.43 4.94
CA SER A 31 -5.59 -11.09 3.59
C SER A 31 -4.10 -10.79 3.53
N SER A 32 -3.47 -11.12 2.40
CA SER A 32 -2.05 -10.89 2.13
C SER A 32 -1.81 -10.56 0.67
N VAL A 33 -0.71 -9.86 0.38
CA VAL A 33 -0.22 -9.54 -0.96
C VAL A 33 1.05 -10.32 -1.26
N HIS A 34 1.21 -10.75 -2.52
CA HIS A 34 2.46 -11.38 -2.97
C HIS A 34 3.49 -10.29 -3.27
N ILE A 35 4.68 -10.44 -2.70
CA ILE A 35 5.82 -9.56 -2.93
C ILE A 35 6.68 -10.15 -4.04
N ALA A 36 7.43 -9.30 -4.75
CA ALA A 36 8.23 -9.69 -5.90
C ALA A 36 9.31 -10.74 -5.57
N ASP A 37 9.77 -10.80 -4.32
CA ASP A 37 10.69 -11.83 -3.81
C ASP A 37 10.01 -13.19 -3.55
N GLY A 38 8.71 -13.30 -3.83
CA GLY A 38 7.89 -14.50 -3.63
C GLY A 38 7.34 -14.64 -2.21
N SER A 39 7.70 -13.76 -1.29
CA SER A 39 7.13 -13.73 0.06
C SER A 39 5.70 -13.16 0.05
N LYS A 40 5.00 -13.31 1.19
CA LYS A 40 3.67 -12.75 1.40
C LYS A 40 3.70 -11.74 2.53
N SER A 41 3.22 -10.54 2.27
CA SER A 41 3.02 -9.51 3.30
C SER A 41 1.56 -9.44 3.72
N LYS A 42 1.30 -9.31 5.03
CA LYS A 42 -0.07 -9.18 5.56
C LYS A 42 -0.59 -7.77 5.29
N ILE A 43 -1.87 -7.67 4.93
CA ILE A 43 -2.54 -6.38 4.85
C ILE A 43 -2.83 -5.91 6.28
N ALA A 44 -2.26 -4.77 6.69
CA ALA A 44 -2.46 -4.17 8.02
C ALA A 44 -3.82 -3.47 8.14
N GLY A 45 -4.30 -2.83 7.06
CA GLY A 45 -5.60 -2.17 7.00
C GLY A 45 -5.94 -1.67 5.60
N THR A 46 -7.16 -1.18 5.44
CA THR A 46 -7.69 -0.63 4.18
C THR A 46 -8.22 0.78 4.40
N GLY A 47 -8.27 1.57 3.34
CA GLY A 47 -8.88 2.90 3.33
C GLY A 47 -9.70 3.09 2.05
N LEU A 48 -10.59 4.07 2.04
CA LEU A 48 -11.27 4.50 0.82
C LEU A 48 -10.35 5.47 0.09
N GLU A 49 -10.15 5.23 -1.20
CA GLU A 49 -9.56 6.21 -2.09
C GLU A 49 -10.56 7.35 -2.27
N ILE A 50 -10.13 8.57 -1.90
CA ILE A 50 -10.85 9.80 -2.24
C ILE A 50 -10.25 10.21 -3.60
N GLY A 51 -11.09 10.32 -4.63
CA GLY A 51 -10.67 10.36 -6.04
C GLY A 51 -9.67 11.46 -6.41
N GLU A 52 -9.15 11.32 -7.63
CA GLU A 52 -8.00 11.97 -8.29
C GLU A 52 -7.98 13.52 -8.38
N ASP A 53 -8.60 14.28 -7.49
CA ASP A 53 -8.51 15.76 -7.53
C ASP A 53 -7.43 16.35 -6.58
N ASP A 54 -6.80 15.51 -5.75
CA ASP A 54 -5.83 15.93 -4.72
C ASP A 54 -4.36 15.67 -5.08
N TRP A 55 -4.03 15.15 -6.27
CA TRP A 55 -2.63 15.08 -6.75
C TRP A 55 -2.14 16.45 -7.24
N GLN A 56 -2.29 17.52 -6.47
CA GLN A 56 -1.63 18.76 -6.82
C GLN A 56 -0.14 18.66 -6.47
N CYS A 57 0.68 18.46 -7.52
CA CYS A 57 2.12 18.74 -7.51
C CYS A 57 2.40 20.22 -7.25
#